data_AF-A0A357MME0-F1
#
_entry.id   AF-A0A357MME0-F1
#
_cell.length_a   1.000
_cell.length_b   1.000
_cell.length_c   1.000
_cell.angle_alpha   90.00
_cell.angle_beta   90.00
_cell.angle_gamma   90.00
#
_symmetry.space_group_name_H-M   'P 1'
#
loop_
_entity.id
_entity.type
_entity.pdbx_description
1 polymer ?
#
loop_
_entity_poly.entity_id
_entity_poly.type
_entity_poly.pdbx_seq_one_letter_code
_entity_poly.pdbx_strand_id
1 'polypeptide(L)' 'MQHKQIGTVPDFTTPALIMAGVNLTWIFIALWALLGFLPVLLLALGLNRGVSWLARRRGV' A
#
# COMPACT_ATOMS: atom_id res chain seq x y z
N MET A 1 -42.54 -9.12 -7.08
CA MET A 1 -41.36 -8.23 -7.10
C MET A 1 -40.38 -8.71 -6.03
N GLN A 2 -39.37 -9.50 -6.40
CA GLN A 2 -38.37 -10.03 -5.45
C GLN A 2 -37.30 -8.95 -5.20
N HIS A 3 -37.26 -8.41 -3.98
CA HIS A 3 -36.18 -7.52 -3.55
C HIS A 3 -34.91 -8.35 -3.37
N LYS A 4 -34.05 -8.39 -4.39
CA LYS A 4 -32.70 -8.94 -4.29
C LYS A 4 -31.93 -8.05 -3.33
N GLN A 5 -31.86 -8.46 -2.06
CA GLN A 5 -30.98 -7.87 -1.06
C GLN A 5 -29.56 -7.98 -1.61
N ILE A 6 -29.02 -6.86 -2.09
CA ILE A 6 -27.62 -6.70 -2.45
C ILE A 6 -26.83 -6.95 -1.17
N GLY A 7 -26.38 -8.20 -0.99
CA GLY A 7 -25.55 -8.59 0.13
C GLY A 7 -24.30 -7.71 0.16
N THR A 8 -23.94 -7.22 1.35
CA THR A 8 -22.75 -6.43 1.60
C THR A 8 -21.55 -7.06 0.89
N VAL A 9 -20.94 -6.32 -0.03
CA VAL A 9 -19.69 -6.74 -0.67
C VAL A 9 -18.64 -6.94 0.42
N PRO A 10 -17.89 -8.05 0.42
CA PRO A 10 -16.80 -8.24 1.35
C PRO A 10 -15.78 -7.09 1.23
N ASP A 11 -15.33 -6.55 2.36
CA ASP A 11 -14.31 -5.51 2.37
C ASP A 11 -12.96 -6.09 1.91
N PHE A 12 -12.64 -5.88 0.63
CA PHE A 12 -11.37 -6.32 0.05
C PHE A 12 -10.20 -5.38 0.33
N THR A 13 -10.42 -4.30 1.09
CA THR A 13 -9.39 -3.33 1.44
C THR A 13 -8.25 -3.97 2.24
N THR A 14 -8.58 -4.82 3.21
CA THR A 14 -7.59 -5.52 4.04
C THR A 14 -6.69 -6.46 3.23
N PRO A 15 -7.22 -7.42 2.45
CA PRO A 15 -6.38 -8.28 1.63
C PRO A 15 -5.59 -7.50 0.57
N ALA A 16 -6.16 -6.43 0.00
CA ALA A 16 -5.44 -5.57 -0.94
C ALA A 16 -4.25 -4.85 -0.27
N LEU A 17 -4.42 -4.33 0.95
CA LEU A 17 -3.32 -3.72 1.70
C LEU A 17 -2.23 -4.73 2.06
N ILE A 18 -2.61 -5.96 2.42
CA ILE A 18 -1.65 -7.04 2.71
C ILE A 18 -0.83 -7.36 1.46
N MET A 19 -1.49 -7.57 0.31
CA MET A 19 -0.82 -7.81 -0.98
C MET A 19 0.11 -6.66 -1.37
N ALA A 20 -0.33 -5.40 -1.18
CA ALA A 20 0.50 -4.24 -1.42
C ALA A 20 1.73 -4.22 -0.52
N GLY A 21 1.58 -4.52 0.77
CA GLY A 21 2.69 -4.61 1.73
C GLY A 21 3.70 -5.71 1.38
N VAL A 22 3.22 -6.89 0.98
CA VAL A 22 4.08 -8.01 0.54
C VAL A 22 4.89 -7.62 -0.71
N ASN A 23 4.22 -7.07 -1.74
CA ASN A 23 4.90 -6.63 -2.96
C ASN A 23 5.95 -5.55 -2.68
N LEU A 24 5.61 -4.58 -1.83
CA LEU A 24 6.53 -3.51 -1.46
C LEU A 24 7.77 -4.04 -0.71
N THR A 25 7.56 -5.01 0.18
CA THR A 25 8.66 -5.68 0.91
C THR A 25 9.61 -6.38 -0.05
N TRP A 26 9.09 -7.11 -1.03
CA TRP A 26 9.91 -7.75 -2.07
C TRP A 26 10.69 -6.74 -2.91
N ILE A 27 10.07 -5.60 -3.28
CA ILE A 27 10.76 -4.52 -3.98
C ILE A 27 11.92 -3.98 -3.14
N PHE A 28 11.73 -3.78 -1.83
CA PHE A 28 12.80 -3.31 -0.94
C PHE A 28 13.95 -4.31 -0.87
N ILE A 29 13.65 -5.60 -0.75
CA ILE A 29 14.66 -6.67 -0.74
C ILE A 29 15.40 -6.71 -2.08
N ALA A 30 14.69 -6.63 -3.21
CA ALA A 30 15.30 -6.64 -4.54
C ALA A 30 16.21 -5.42 -4.76
N LEU A 31 15.76 -4.21 -4.38
CA LEU A 31 16.59 -3.01 -4.45
C LEU A 31 17.81 -3.11 -3.54
N TRP A 32 17.64 -3.66 -2.34
CA TRP A 32 18.74 -3.91 -1.42
C TRP A 32 19.78 -4.86 -2.01
N ALA A 33 19.33 -5.98 -2.58
CA ALA A 33 20.20 -7.00 -3.15
C ALA A 33 20.97 -6.51 -4.38
N LEU A 34 20.37 -5.63 -5.19
CA LEU A 34 20.98 -5.15 -6.44
C LEU A 34 21.82 -3.89 -6.27
N LEU A 35 21.41 -2.97 -5.40
CA LEU A 35 21.94 -1.60 -5.33
C LEU A 35 22.42 -1.21 -3.92
N GLY A 36 22.28 -2.10 -2.93
CA GLY A 36 22.60 -1.84 -1.53
C GLY A 36 21.48 -1.08 -0.77
N PHE A 37 21.79 -0.61 0.44
CA PHE A 37 20.75 -0.12 1.37
C PHE A 37 20.27 1.31 1.10
N LEU A 38 21.09 2.13 0.44
CA LEU A 38 20.78 3.53 0.18
C LEU A 38 19.47 3.76 -0.62
N PRO A 39 19.20 3.06 -1.74
CA PRO A 39 17.95 3.24 -2.48
C PRO A 39 16.71 2.80 -1.69
N VAL A 40 16.83 1.82 -0.80
CA VAL A 40 15.71 1.39 0.05
C VAL A 40 15.30 2.52 0.99
N LEU A 41 16.26 3.21 1.61
CA LEU A 41 16.00 4.36 2.48
C LEU A 41 15.33 5.51 1.72
N LEU A 42 15.82 5.83 0.52
CA LEU A 42 15.22 6.88 -0.32
C LEU A 42 13.77 6.54 -0.70
N LEU A 43 13.52 5.28 -1.06
CA LEU A 43 12.18 4.84 -1.46
C LEU A 43 11.23 4.78 -0.26
N ALA A 44 11.69 4.34 0.90
CA ALA A 44 10.94 4.38 2.15
C ALA A 44 10.57 5.82 2.56
N LEU A 45 11.51 6.77 2.45
CA LEU A 45 11.24 8.19 2.69
C LEU A 45 10.24 8.76 1.68
N GLY A 46 10.36 8.38 0.41
CA GLY A 46 9.43 8.76 -0.65
C GLY A 46 8.01 8.28 -0.37
N LEU A 47 7.85 7.02 0.00
CA LEU A 47 6.57 6.43 0.41
C LEU A 47 6.00 7.12 1.65
N ASN A 48 6.81 7.32 2.69
CA ASN A 48 6.37 7.99 3.91
C ASN A 48 5.87 9.42 3.61
N ARG A 49 6.59 10.16 2.75
CA ARG A 49 6.15 11.48 2.28
C ARG A 49 4.88 11.41 1.43
N GLY A 50 4.76 10.43 0.55
CA GLY A 50 3.58 10.22 -0.29
C GLY A 50 2.33 9.93 0.54
N VAL A 51 2.44 9.03 1.52
CA VAL A 51 1.36 8.71 2.48
C VAL A 51 1.03 9.95 3.32
N SER A 52 2.03 10.63 3.87
CA SER A 52 1.82 11.86 4.65
C SER A 52 1.12 12.95 3.82
N TRP A 53 1.50 13.07 2.55
CA TRP A 53 0.87 14.03 1.64
C TRP A 53 -0.57 13.63 1.29
N LEU A 54 -0.84 12.34 1.10
CA LEU A 54 -2.19 11.84 0.86
C LEU A 54 -3.08 12.04 2.09
N ALA A 55 -2.54 11.83 3.30
CA ALA A 55 -3.22 12.13 4.55
C ALA A 55 -3.58 13.61 4.66
N ARG A 56 -2.61 14.50 4.42
CA ARG A 56 -2.85 15.96 4.37
C ARG A 56 -3.90 16.36 3.34
N ARG A 57 -3.92 15.71 2.16
CA ARG A 57 -4.94 15.96 1.12
C ARG A 57 -6.32 15.42 1.47
N ARG A 58 -6.39 14.38 2.29
CA ARG A 58 -7.64 13.80 2.79
C ARG A 58 -8.23 14.59 3.96
N GLY A 59 -7.53 15.61 4.46
CA GLY A 59 -8.05 16.52 5.49
C GLY A 59 -8.30 15.84 6.85
N VAL A 60 -7.59 14.75 7.13
CA VAL A 60 -7.58 14.07 8.44
C VAL A 60 -6.47 14.59 9.33
#